data_AF-A0A6N8V2C4-F1
#
_entry.id   AF-A0A6N8V2C4-F1
#
_cell.length_a   1.000
_cell.length_b   1.000
_cell.length_c   1.000
_cell.angle_alpha   90.00
_cell.angle_beta   90.00
_cell.angle_gamma   90.00
#
_symmetry.space_group_name_H-M   'P 1'
#
loop_
_entity.id
_entity.type
_entity.pdbx_description
1 polymer ?
#
loop_
_entity_poly.entity_id
_entity_poly.type
_entity_poly.pdbx_seq_one_letter_code
_entity_poly.pdbx_strand_id
1 'polypeptide(L)'
;MGFATTIPSVSGTERSWAKGALVLAASGCLLAGAPASAQCQDDAPTVLHGSLPLSPEPESLVLLRHVLPRSNDPDVRRKPDRAALIASLDRVLARIRTAWPDMAVVTARPLWQPGRLILHSDPSLGGRILRGLGKRGTLAPFCTGHAGFDALSRVVGLRAVATFSHLPDMFVMDFDSDLDVPSVAARYESLDGMITASPDAPTGDSSGIQVSRLNGEWFLVFREAWGDCPSGCMYSEFHFFVADERRVARIHHEKAVRMEGFLDILTARGWRLQ
;
A
#
# COMPACT_ATOMS: atom_id res chain seq x y z
N MET A 1 12.26 -56.90 -18.58
CA MET A 1 10.90 -56.78 -18.00
C MET A 1 10.54 -55.31 -18.05
N GLY A 2 9.60 -54.92 -18.92
CA GLY A 2 9.20 -53.52 -19.10
C GLY A 2 7.86 -53.24 -18.44
N PHE A 3 7.78 -52.19 -17.63
CA PHE A 3 6.52 -51.70 -17.09
C PHE A 3 5.92 -50.66 -18.05
N ALA A 4 4.86 -51.03 -18.75
CA ALA A 4 4.03 -50.08 -19.46
C ALA A 4 3.02 -49.46 -18.47
N THR A 5 3.15 -48.15 -18.23
CA THR A 5 2.23 -47.41 -17.36
C THR A 5 1.14 -46.76 -18.20
N THR A 6 -0.07 -47.30 -18.15
CA THR A 6 -1.23 -46.76 -18.87
C THR A 6 -1.81 -45.56 -18.11
N ILE A 7 -1.79 -44.37 -18.72
CA ILE A 7 -2.45 -43.18 -18.17
C ILE A 7 -3.91 -43.15 -18.67
N PRO A 8 -4.92 -43.04 -17.81
CA PRO A 8 -6.30 -42.90 -18.25
C PRO A 8 -6.55 -41.50 -18.82
N SER A 9 -7.16 -41.44 -20.01
CA SER A 9 -7.68 -40.21 -20.61
C SER A 9 -8.86 -39.69 -19.78
N VAL A 10 -8.76 -38.46 -19.27
CA VAL A 10 -9.88 -37.76 -18.64
C VAL A 10 -10.54 -36.87 -19.68
N SER A 11 -11.69 -37.29 -20.17
CA SER A 11 -12.52 -36.52 -21.09
C SER A 11 -13.52 -35.62 -20.34
N GLY A 12 -13.67 -34.39 -20.83
CA GLY A 12 -14.90 -33.60 -20.68
C GLY A 12 -15.11 -32.86 -19.36
N THR A 13 -14.92 -31.55 -19.38
CA THR A 13 -15.95 -30.59 -18.96
C THR A 13 -15.61 -29.19 -19.48
N GLU A 14 -16.14 -28.85 -20.65
CA GLU A 14 -16.06 -27.50 -21.21
C GLU A 14 -16.84 -26.54 -20.31
N ARG A 15 -16.13 -25.75 -19.49
CA ARG A 15 -16.74 -24.62 -18.78
C ARG A 15 -16.87 -23.45 -19.74
N SER A 16 -18.04 -23.35 -20.36
CA SER A 16 -18.45 -22.17 -21.12
C SER A 16 -18.41 -20.93 -20.23
N TRP A 17 -17.43 -20.05 -20.46
CA TRP A 17 -17.39 -18.72 -19.86
C TRP A 17 -18.34 -17.81 -20.62
N ALA A 18 -19.59 -17.74 -20.16
CA ALA A 18 -20.54 -16.75 -20.62
C ALA A 18 -19.98 -15.33 -20.34
N LYS A 19 -19.47 -14.67 -21.38
CA LYS A 19 -19.06 -13.27 -21.32
C LYS A 19 -20.30 -12.40 -21.14
N GLY A 20 -20.66 -12.13 -19.88
CA GLY A 20 -21.69 -11.15 -19.53
C GLY A 20 -21.24 -9.75 -19.95
N ALA A 21 -21.60 -9.34 -21.16
CA ALA A 21 -21.41 -7.98 -21.62
C ALA A 21 -22.33 -7.05 -20.83
N LEU A 22 -21.79 -6.38 -19.82
CA LEU A 22 -22.50 -5.34 -19.08
C LEU A 22 -22.64 -4.12 -19.99
N VAL A 23 -23.76 -4.05 -20.72
CA VAL A 23 -24.14 -2.87 -21.50
C VAL A 23 -24.53 -1.76 -20.53
N LEU A 24 -23.56 -0.91 -20.17
CA LEU A 24 -23.82 0.37 -19.54
C LEU A 24 -24.56 1.26 -20.55
N ALA A 25 -25.88 1.31 -20.41
CA ALA A 25 -26.72 2.22 -21.17
C ALA A 25 -26.37 3.67 -20.78
N ALA A 26 -25.55 4.31 -21.61
CA ALA A 26 -25.25 5.72 -21.51
C ALA A 26 -26.51 6.53 -21.88
N SER A 27 -27.36 6.79 -20.88
CA SER A 27 -28.51 7.70 -21.01
C SER A 27 -28.00 9.11 -21.30
N GLY A 28 -28.00 9.48 -22.58
CA GLY A 28 -27.57 10.78 -23.04
C GLY A 28 -28.49 11.89 -22.55
N CYS A 29 -28.08 12.61 -21.51
CA CYS A 29 -28.58 13.94 -21.20
C CYS A 29 -27.57 14.97 -21.71
N LEU A 30 -27.70 15.36 -22.98
CA LEU A 30 -26.96 16.46 -23.60
C LEU A 30 -27.50 17.80 -23.08
N LEU A 31 -27.22 18.12 -21.82
CA LEU A 31 -27.29 19.49 -21.33
C LEU A 31 -26.03 20.23 -21.80
N ALA A 32 -26.11 20.80 -23.00
CA ALA A 32 -25.09 21.67 -23.57
C ALA A 32 -25.06 23.06 -22.91
N GLY A 33 -24.97 23.08 -21.57
CA GLY A 33 -24.45 24.23 -20.84
C GLY A 33 -22.94 24.12 -20.84
N ALA A 34 -22.24 25.02 -21.53
CA ALA A 34 -20.79 25.12 -21.37
C ALA A 34 -20.48 25.27 -19.88
N PRO A 35 -19.65 24.40 -19.27
CA PRO A 35 -19.35 24.52 -17.87
C PRO A 35 -18.72 25.89 -17.65
N ALA A 36 -19.39 26.73 -16.87
CA ALA A 36 -18.85 28.00 -16.44
C ALA A 36 -17.43 27.71 -15.94
N SER A 37 -16.43 28.37 -16.53
CA SER A 37 -15.03 28.11 -16.21
C SER A 37 -14.88 28.25 -14.70
N ALA A 38 -14.71 27.12 -14.02
CA ALA A 38 -14.70 27.06 -12.57
C ALA A 38 -13.45 27.78 -12.10
N GLN A 39 -13.57 29.09 -11.92
CA GLN A 39 -12.50 29.93 -11.43
C GLN A 39 -12.11 29.36 -10.08
N CYS A 40 -10.90 28.82 -10.02
CA CYS A 40 -10.33 28.36 -8.78
C CYS A 40 -10.25 29.59 -7.86
N GLN A 41 -11.05 29.58 -6.81
CA GLN A 41 -11.03 30.65 -5.82
C GLN A 41 -9.64 30.63 -5.17
N ASP A 42 -8.93 31.76 -5.22
CA ASP A 42 -7.65 31.99 -4.55
C ASP A 42 -7.86 32.04 -3.02
N ASP A 43 -8.26 30.92 -2.42
CA ASP A 43 -8.13 30.73 -0.98
C ASP A 43 -6.63 30.69 -0.66
N ALA A 44 -6.17 31.63 0.15
CA ALA A 44 -4.74 31.87 0.35
C ALA A 44 -4.04 30.64 0.98
N PRO A 45 -3.04 30.02 0.32
CA PRO A 45 -2.39 28.82 0.83
C PRO A 45 -1.45 29.14 2.01
N THR A 46 -1.53 28.34 3.08
CA THR A 46 -0.62 28.41 4.24
C THR A 46 0.73 27.79 3.90
N VAL A 47 1.79 28.59 3.83
CA VAL A 47 3.13 28.12 3.42
C VAL A 47 3.75 27.19 4.48
N LEU A 48 4.14 25.98 4.06
CA LEU A 48 4.90 24.98 4.81
C LEU A 48 6.16 24.62 4.03
N HIS A 49 7.32 24.95 4.60
CA HIS A 49 8.62 24.55 4.09
C HIS A 49 9.10 23.29 4.82
N GLY A 50 9.32 22.22 4.05
CA GLY A 50 9.67 20.90 4.56
C GLY A 50 8.47 19.97 4.69
N SER A 51 8.74 18.66 4.68
CA SER A 51 7.75 17.64 5.00
C SER A 51 7.18 17.91 6.39
N LEU A 52 5.85 17.93 6.54
CA LEU A 52 5.26 17.90 7.87
C LEU A 52 5.78 16.64 8.60
N PRO A 53 6.28 16.76 9.83
CA PRO A 53 6.67 15.59 10.60
C PRO A 53 5.42 14.75 10.84
N LEU A 54 5.31 13.63 10.13
CA LEU A 54 4.28 12.64 10.40
C LEU A 54 4.53 12.11 11.82
N SER A 55 3.54 12.26 12.70
CA SER A 55 3.55 11.58 13.99
C SER A 55 3.80 10.09 13.75
N PRO A 56 4.75 9.44 14.46
CA PRO A 56 5.06 8.04 14.23
C PRO A 56 3.79 7.21 14.44
N GLU A 57 3.35 6.52 13.39
CA GLU A 57 2.16 5.68 13.46
C GLU A 57 2.41 4.49 14.40
N PRO A 58 1.39 4.05 15.15
CA PRO A 58 1.46 2.79 15.90
C PRO A 58 1.85 1.64 14.99
N GLU A 59 2.78 0.82 15.44
CA GLU A 59 3.31 -0.32 14.67
C GLU A 59 2.20 -1.31 14.26
N SER A 60 1.23 -1.53 15.15
CA SER A 60 0.02 -2.30 14.91
C SER A 60 -0.87 -1.71 13.80
N LEU A 61 -0.92 -0.39 13.65
CA LEU A 61 -1.64 0.28 12.56
C LEU A 61 -0.93 0.05 11.22
N VAL A 62 0.39 0.18 11.20
CA VAL A 62 1.24 -0.12 10.02
C VAL A 62 1.04 -1.57 9.58
N LEU A 63 1.08 -2.52 10.52
CA LEU A 63 0.86 -3.94 10.26
C LEU A 63 -0.57 -4.25 9.82
N LEU A 64 -1.59 -3.63 10.43
CA LEU A 64 -2.99 -3.88 10.09
C LEU A 64 -3.33 -3.41 8.66
N ARG A 65 -2.70 -2.33 8.16
CA ARG A 65 -2.81 -1.95 6.74
C ARG A 65 -2.29 -3.03 5.77
N HIS A 66 -1.41 -3.94 6.21
CA HIS A 66 -0.95 -5.09 5.41
C HIS A 66 -1.88 -6.31 5.51
N VAL A 67 -2.59 -6.47 6.63
CA VAL A 67 -3.51 -7.59 6.87
C VAL A 67 -4.84 -7.39 6.14
N LEU A 68 -5.49 -6.22 6.29
CA LEU A 68 -6.85 -6.01 5.78
C LEU A 68 -7.00 -6.27 4.27
N PRO A 69 -6.06 -5.84 3.38
CA PRO A 69 -6.19 -6.09 1.94
C PRO A 69 -5.94 -7.54 1.53
N ARG A 70 -5.28 -8.34 2.38
CA ARG A 70 -4.81 -9.69 2.05
C ARG A 70 -5.58 -10.80 2.76
N SER A 71 -6.22 -10.51 3.88
CA SER A 71 -6.81 -11.53 4.73
C SER A 71 -7.97 -12.26 4.03
N ASN A 72 -7.91 -13.59 4.07
CA ASN A 72 -9.02 -14.49 3.75
C ASN A 72 -9.93 -14.76 4.95
N ASP A 73 -9.57 -14.27 6.14
CA ASP A 73 -10.36 -14.45 7.36
C ASP A 73 -11.71 -13.70 7.25
N PRO A 74 -12.85 -14.40 7.39
CA PRO A 74 -14.17 -13.80 7.24
C PRO A 74 -14.46 -12.74 8.31
N ASP A 75 -13.88 -12.85 9.50
CA ASP A 75 -14.06 -11.85 10.56
C ASP A 75 -13.28 -10.58 10.25
N VAL A 76 -12.13 -10.70 9.58
CA VAL A 76 -11.37 -9.54 9.08
C VAL A 76 -12.08 -8.84 7.91
N ARG A 77 -12.92 -9.56 7.14
CA ARG A 77 -13.71 -8.99 6.04
C ARG A 77 -15.02 -8.33 6.49
N ARG A 78 -15.60 -8.75 7.61
CA ARG A 78 -16.90 -8.29 8.13
C ARG A 78 -16.89 -6.89 8.78
N LYS A 79 -16.03 -5.96 8.32
CA LYS A 79 -15.70 -4.70 9.02
C LYS A 79 -15.43 -4.96 10.51
N PRO A 80 -14.35 -5.69 10.85
CA PRO A 80 -13.94 -5.87 12.24
C PRO A 80 -13.76 -4.52 12.90
N ASP A 81 -13.95 -4.48 14.22
CA ASP A 81 -13.53 -3.33 15.01
C ASP A 81 -12.01 -3.13 14.83
N ARG A 82 -11.65 -2.12 14.03
CA ARG A 82 -10.26 -1.77 13.70
C ARG A 82 -9.48 -1.42 14.96
N ALA A 83 -10.12 -0.79 15.95
CA ALA A 83 -9.48 -0.45 17.22
C ALA A 83 -9.22 -1.71 18.06
N ALA A 84 -10.16 -2.67 18.08
CA ALA A 84 -9.95 -3.96 18.73
C ALA A 84 -8.82 -4.77 18.08
N LEU A 85 -8.68 -4.75 16.74
CA LEU A 85 -7.57 -5.40 16.04
C LEU A 85 -6.22 -4.75 16.35
N ILE A 86 -6.14 -3.42 16.33
CA ILE A 86 -4.95 -2.64 16.71
C ILE A 86 -4.54 -3.01 18.14
N ALA A 87 -5.46 -2.90 19.10
CA ALA A 87 -5.19 -3.20 20.50
C ALA A 87 -4.85 -4.68 20.75
N SER A 88 -5.40 -5.63 19.97
CA SER A 88 -5.02 -7.04 20.02
C SER A 88 -3.57 -7.24 19.56
N LEU A 89 -3.19 -6.59 18.45
CA LEU A 89 -1.85 -6.71 17.88
C LEU A 89 -0.80 -6.02 18.75
N ASP A 90 -1.10 -4.87 19.36
CA ASP A 90 -0.24 -4.21 20.35
C ASP A 90 0.07 -5.15 21.54
N ARG A 91 -0.97 -5.83 22.08
CA ARG A 91 -0.80 -6.82 23.16
C ARG A 91 0.09 -7.99 22.73
N VAL A 92 -0.05 -8.46 21.50
CA VAL A 92 0.77 -9.57 20.95
C VAL A 92 2.23 -9.14 20.77
N LEU A 93 2.48 -7.97 20.17
CA LEU A 93 3.83 -7.43 19.97
C LEU A 93 4.54 -7.18 21.30
N ALA A 94 3.84 -6.60 22.29
CA ALA A 94 4.37 -6.41 23.63
C ALA A 94 4.73 -7.74 24.31
N ARG A 95 3.88 -8.78 24.19
CA ARG A 95 4.18 -10.12 24.72
C ARG A 95 5.38 -10.77 24.03
N ILE A 96 5.51 -10.65 22.71
CA ILE A 96 6.68 -11.15 21.96
C ILE A 96 7.94 -10.48 22.48
N ARG A 97 8.01 -9.14 22.50
CA ARG A 97 9.20 -8.40 22.95
C ARG A 97 9.52 -8.58 24.43
N THR A 98 8.53 -8.90 25.27
CA THR A 98 8.76 -9.25 26.69
C THR A 98 9.43 -10.62 26.83
N ALA A 99 9.06 -11.59 26.00
CA ALA A 99 9.60 -12.96 26.06
C ALA A 99 10.88 -13.15 25.23
N TRP A 100 11.07 -12.33 24.20
CA TRP A 100 12.22 -12.30 23.28
C TRP A 100 12.69 -10.85 23.09
N PRO A 101 13.51 -10.31 24.02
CA PRO A 101 13.95 -8.90 23.98
C PRO A 101 14.80 -8.53 22.76
N ASP A 102 15.44 -9.51 22.13
CA ASP A 102 16.07 -9.41 20.81
C ASP A 102 15.10 -8.87 19.75
N MET A 103 13.82 -9.21 19.83
CA MET A 103 12.78 -8.72 18.90
C MET A 103 12.38 -7.25 19.10
N ALA A 104 13.01 -6.53 20.03
CA ALA A 104 12.79 -5.10 20.22
C ALA A 104 13.40 -4.24 19.10
N VAL A 105 14.46 -4.71 18.42
CA VAL A 105 15.14 -3.95 17.34
C VAL A 105 14.45 -4.07 15.99
N VAL A 106 13.63 -5.11 15.79
CA VAL A 106 12.86 -5.33 14.56
C VAL A 106 11.53 -4.60 14.68
N THR A 107 11.30 -3.63 13.79
CA THR A 107 10.07 -2.83 13.74
C THR A 107 9.26 -3.07 12.47
N ALA A 108 7.95 -2.84 12.49
CA ALA A 108 7.16 -2.85 11.25
C ALA A 108 7.48 -1.63 10.38
N ARG A 109 7.84 -1.88 9.12
CA ARG A 109 8.04 -0.84 8.10
C ARG A 109 6.75 -0.68 7.28
N PRO A 110 6.27 0.56 7.05
CA PRO A 110 5.19 0.79 6.09
C PRO A 110 5.66 0.43 4.68
N LEU A 111 4.75 -0.10 3.84
CA LEU A 111 5.05 -0.39 2.44
C LEU A 111 5.17 0.88 1.60
N TRP A 112 4.52 1.96 2.05
CA TRP A 112 4.54 3.31 1.49
C TRP A 112 4.19 4.30 2.59
N GLN A 113 4.67 5.54 2.46
CA GLN A 113 4.30 6.60 3.39
C GLN A 113 2.78 6.87 3.32
N PRO A 114 2.06 6.90 4.46
CA PRO A 114 0.62 7.13 4.47
C PRO A 114 0.26 8.48 3.85
N GLY A 115 -0.72 8.49 2.94
CA GLY A 115 -1.16 9.72 2.28
C GLY A 115 -0.09 10.36 1.38
N ARG A 116 0.90 9.62 0.85
CA ARG A 116 1.90 10.17 -0.08
C ARG A 116 1.97 9.41 -1.40
N LEU A 117 2.03 10.14 -2.52
CA LEU A 117 2.27 9.62 -3.86
C LEU A 117 3.52 10.24 -4.49
N ILE A 118 4.21 9.47 -5.31
CA ILE A 118 5.18 9.97 -6.29
C ILE A 118 4.49 9.94 -7.66
N LEU A 119 4.51 11.06 -8.36
CA LEU A 119 4.07 11.16 -9.75
C LEU A 119 5.25 11.41 -10.69
N HIS A 120 5.11 10.90 -11.91
CA HIS A 120 5.91 11.29 -13.07
C HIS A 120 4.94 11.60 -14.21
N SER A 121 4.99 12.82 -14.74
CA SER A 121 4.13 13.26 -15.85
C SER A 121 4.93 13.48 -17.12
N ASP A 122 4.25 13.69 -18.24
CA ASP A 122 4.89 14.26 -19.42
C ASP A 122 5.23 15.76 -19.19
N PRO A 123 6.05 16.40 -20.04
CA PRO A 123 6.39 17.82 -19.91
C PRO A 123 5.22 18.80 -20.09
N SER A 124 4.10 18.37 -20.71
CA SER A 124 2.91 19.19 -20.91
C SER A 124 2.13 19.33 -19.61
N LEU A 125 1.82 18.20 -18.96
CA LEU A 125 1.18 18.16 -17.64
C LEU A 125 2.14 18.63 -16.54
N GLY A 126 3.41 18.25 -16.59
CA GLY A 126 4.44 18.69 -15.64
C GLY A 126 4.59 20.21 -15.66
N GLY A 127 4.70 20.79 -16.85
CA GLY A 127 4.68 22.24 -17.04
C GLY A 127 3.39 22.91 -16.54
N ARG A 128 2.23 22.25 -16.61
CA ARG A 128 0.96 22.76 -16.03
C ARG A 128 0.98 22.73 -14.50
N ILE A 129 1.47 21.65 -13.90
CA ILE A 129 1.64 21.52 -12.44
C ILE A 129 2.60 22.60 -11.93
N LEU A 130 3.78 22.74 -12.54
CA LEU A 130 4.77 23.76 -12.17
C LEU A 130 4.23 25.19 -12.31
N ARG A 131 3.47 25.49 -13.38
CA ARG A 131 2.80 26.81 -13.53
C ARG A 131 1.72 27.04 -12.47
N GLY A 132 0.95 26.01 -12.12
CA GLY A 132 -0.09 26.09 -11.09
C GLY A 132 0.47 26.31 -9.68
N LEU A 133 1.60 25.66 -9.34
CA LEU A 133 2.35 25.90 -8.10
C LEU A 133 3.01 27.29 -8.07
N GLY A 134 3.43 27.77 -9.24
CA GLY A 134 4.09 29.07 -9.42
C GLY A 134 5.32 29.22 -8.53
N LYS A 135 5.49 30.39 -7.92
CA LYS A 135 6.54 30.65 -6.91
C LYS A 135 6.12 30.32 -5.47
N ARG A 136 4.85 29.94 -5.24
CA ARG A 136 4.27 29.87 -3.88
C ARG A 136 4.84 28.71 -3.07
N GLY A 137 5.30 27.66 -3.74
CA GLY A 137 5.88 26.47 -3.11
C GLY A 137 4.79 25.58 -2.52
N THR A 138 4.98 24.28 -2.73
CA THR A 138 4.40 23.15 -2.03
C THR A 138 2.91 23.03 -1.72
N LEU A 139 2.01 24.03 -1.66
CA LEU A 139 0.69 23.83 -1.02
C LEU A 139 -0.55 24.11 -1.84
N ALA A 140 -1.57 23.30 -1.53
CA ALA A 140 -2.91 23.34 -2.08
C ALA A 140 -3.83 24.30 -1.30
N PRO A 141 -4.95 24.75 -1.90
CA PRO A 141 -5.39 24.47 -3.27
C PRO A 141 -4.56 25.22 -4.32
N PHE A 142 -4.30 24.55 -5.44
CA PHE A 142 -3.82 25.16 -6.68
C PHE A 142 -4.51 24.48 -7.86
N CYS A 143 -4.44 25.10 -9.04
CA CYS A 143 -5.03 24.55 -10.26
C CYS A 143 -4.01 24.47 -11.39
N THR A 144 -4.00 23.34 -12.08
CA THR A 144 -3.15 23.05 -13.23
C THR A 144 -3.77 23.51 -14.55
N GLY A 145 -5.09 23.70 -14.56
CA GLY A 145 -5.86 23.86 -15.80
C GLY A 145 -6.00 22.56 -16.58
N HIS A 146 -5.79 21.41 -15.92
CA HIS A 146 -6.07 20.07 -16.43
C HIS A 146 -7.20 19.46 -15.59
N ALA A 147 -8.42 19.48 -16.14
CA ALA A 147 -9.66 19.25 -15.39
C ALA A 147 -9.71 17.92 -14.61
N GLY A 148 -9.16 16.83 -15.16
CA GLY A 148 -9.13 15.52 -14.49
C GLY A 148 -8.27 15.53 -13.22
N PHE A 149 -7.06 16.07 -13.33
CA PHE A 149 -6.12 16.28 -12.22
C PHE A 149 -6.71 17.19 -11.15
N ASP A 150 -7.23 18.36 -11.55
CA ASP A 150 -7.78 19.37 -10.63
C ASP A 150 -9.04 18.84 -9.89
N ALA A 151 -9.87 18.04 -10.55
CA ALA A 151 -11.02 17.39 -9.95
C ALA A 151 -10.61 16.25 -8.99
N LEU A 152 -9.69 15.36 -9.42
CA LEU A 152 -9.23 14.24 -8.58
C LEU A 152 -8.55 14.77 -7.31
N SER A 153 -7.63 15.72 -7.45
CA SER A 153 -6.89 16.32 -6.33
C SER A 153 -7.79 16.97 -5.30
N ARG A 154 -8.92 17.57 -5.73
CA ARG A 154 -9.94 18.09 -4.83
C ARG A 154 -10.71 16.99 -4.09
N VAL A 155 -11.09 15.93 -4.81
CA VAL A 155 -11.83 14.78 -4.24
C VAL A 155 -11.00 14.01 -3.21
N VAL A 156 -9.69 13.87 -3.42
CA VAL A 156 -8.80 13.12 -2.50
C VAL A 156 -8.12 14.00 -1.44
N GLY A 157 -8.43 15.30 -1.36
CA GLY A 157 -7.86 16.18 -0.35
C GLY A 157 -6.34 16.36 -0.51
N LEU A 158 -5.88 16.74 -1.71
CA LEU A 158 -4.50 17.15 -1.93
C LEU A 158 -4.15 18.32 -1.01
N ARG A 159 -3.05 18.18 -0.25
CA ARG A 159 -2.56 19.20 0.70
C ARG A 159 -1.26 19.84 0.21
N ALA A 160 -0.34 19.05 -0.32
CA ALA A 160 0.93 19.55 -0.80
C ALA A 160 1.49 18.81 -2.02
N VAL A 161 2.37 19.46 -2.78
CA VAL A 161 3.12 18.93 -3.92
C VAL A 161 4.55 19.47 -3.90
N ALA A 162 5.50 18.63 -3.52
CA ALA A 162 6.93 18.90 -3.64
C ALA A 162 7.45 18.57 -5.05
N THR A 163 8.50 19.27 -5.49
CA THR A 163 9.16 19.10 -6.79
C THR A 163 10.62 18.72 -6.59
N PHE A 164 11.21 18.00 -7.54
CA PHE A 164 12.64 17.68 -7.53
C PHE A 164 13.43 18.64 -8.44
N SER A 165 14.50 19.26 -7.91
CA SER A 165 15.32 20.24 -8.64
C SER A 165 15.99 19.69 -9.91
N HIS A 166 16.22 18.38 -9.97
CA HIS A 166 16.90 17.70 -11.07
C HIS A 166 15.96 16.83 -11.92
N LEU A 167 14.69 16.71 -11.53
CA LEU A 167 13.67 15.88 -12.19
C LEU A 167 12.37 16.71 -12.25
N PRO A 168 12.27 17.69 -13.17
CA PRO A 168 11.20 18.70 -13.15
C PRO A 168 9.80 18.12 -13.42
N ASP A 169 9.73 16.95 -14.04
CA ASP A 169 8.49 16.23 -14.35
C ASP A 169 8.11 15.21 -13.26
N MET A 170 8.87 15.15 -12.14
CA MET A 170 8.56 14.35 -10.97
C MET A 170 8.07 15.19 -9.79
N PHE A 171 7.05 14.66 -9.10
CA PHE A 171 6.36 15.33 -8.01
C PHE A 171 6.15 14.37 -6.84
N VAL A 172 6.18 14.88 -5.60
CA VAL A 172 5.68 14.13 -4.43
C VAL A 172 4.44 14.84 -3.91
N MET A 173 3.30 14.17 -3.91
CA MET A 173 2.03 14.69 -3.43
C MET A 173 1.75 14.20 -2.01
N ASP A 174 1.39 15.11 -1.11
CA ASP A 174 0.93 14.80 0.23
C ASP A 174 -0.59 15.07 0.35
N PHE A 175 -1.30 14.12 0.93
CA PHE A 175 -2.75 14.11 1.15
C PHE A 175 -3.05 13.90 2.64
N ASP A 176 -4.34 13.80 3.01
CA ASP A 176 -4.70 13.30 4.34
C ASP A 176 -4.37 11.80 4.52
N SER A 177 -3.95 11.42 5.73
CA SER A 177 -3.23 10.18 6.04
C SER A 177 -4.04 8.87 5.96
N ASP A 178 -5.35 8.95 5.71
CA ASP A 178 -6.27 7.80 5.66
C ASP A 178 -6.65 7.35 4.24
N LEU A 179 -6.00 7.88 3.20
CA LEU A 179 -6.23 7.41 1.83
C LEU A 179 -5.75 5.97 1.59
N ASP A 180 -6.51 5.25 0.78
CA ASP A 180 -6.06 4.03 0.09
C ASP A 180 -5.11 4.43 -1.05
N VAL A 181 -3.85 4.69 -0.69
CA VAL A 181 -2.80 5.23 -1.57
C VAL A 181 -2.66 4.44 -2.88
N PRO A 182 -2.62 3.09 -2.91
CA PRO A 182 -2.62 2.32 -4.16
C PRO A 182 -3.84 2.61 -5.08
N SER A 183 -5.05 2.67 -4.53
CA SER A 183 -6.26 2.98 -5.31
C SER A 183 -6.28 4.42 -5.84
N VAL A 184 -5.64 5.36 -5.13
CA VAL A 184 -5.50 6.75 -5.58
C VAL A 184 -4.39 6.88 -6.65
N ALA A 185 -3.28 6.16 -6.49
CA ALA A 185 -2.21 6.07 -7.50
C ALA A 185 -2.77 5.63 -8.86
N ALA A 186 -3.50 4.51 -8.90
CA ALA A 186 -4.13 4.00 -10.12
C ALA A 186 -5.12 4.99 -10.79
N ARG A 187 -5.71 5.92 -10.02
CA ARG A 187 -6.57 6.98 -10.56
C ARG A 187 -5.76 8.13 -11.17
N TYR A 188 -4.63 8.51 -10.57
CA TYR A 188 -3.71 9.49 -11.17
C TYR A 188 -3.04 8.94 -12.43
N GLU A 189 -2.62 7.67 -12.43
CA GLU A 189 -2.00 6.99 -13.59
C GLU A 189 -2.94 6.90 -14.81
N SER A 190 -4.26 6.96 -14.60
CA SER A 190 -5.25 6.97 -15.67
C SER A 190 -5.54 8.36 -16.28
N LEU A 191 -4.86 9.42 -15.82
CA LEU A 191 -5.03 10.78 -16.35
C LEU A 191 -4.16 11.00 -17.60
N ASP A 192 -4.70 11.77 -18.55
CA ASP A 192 -3.95 12.23 -19.72
C ASP A 192 -2.70 13.02 -19.30
N GLY A 193 -1.57 12.76 -19.96
CA GLY A 193 -0.26 13.30 -19.61
C GLY A 193 0.40 12.75 -18.32
N MET A 194 -0.18 11.76 -17.64
CA MET A 194 0.53 11.01 -16.59
C MET A 194 1.36 9.89 -17.19
N ILE A 195 2.62 9.73 -16.76
CA ILE A 195 3.49 8.62 -17.19
C ILE A 195 3.43 7.49 -16.15
N THR A 196 3.58 7.81 -14.87
CA THR A 196 3.36 6.87 -13.76
C THR A 196 2.83 7.60 -12.53
N ALA A 197 2.10 6.86 -11.69
CA ALA A 197 1.77 7.29 -10.33
C ALA A 197 1.96 6.12 -9.38
N SER A 198 2.74 6.30 -8.31
CA SER A 198 3.04 5.24 -7.34
C SER A 198 2.90 5.73 -5.89
N PRO A 199 2.58 4.84 -4.94
CA PRO A 199 2.79 5.10 -3.52
C PRO A 199 4.25 5.50 -3.26
N ASP A 200 4.47 6.43 -2.33
CA ASP A 200 5.82 6.80 -1.84
C ASP A 200 6.44 5.65 -1.03
N ALA A 201 6.90 4.64 -1.76
CA ALA A 201 7.46 3.41 -1.21
C ALA A 201 8.90 3.64 -0.73
N PRO A 202 9.28 3.12 0.45
CA PRO A 202 10.67 3.15 0.89
C PRO A 202 11.58 2.45 -0.12
N THR A 203 12.69 3.08 -0.49
CA THR A 203 13.72 2.45 -1.34
C THR A 203 14.51 1.40 -0.56
N GLY A 204 14.97 0.37 -1.26
CA GLY A 204 15.74 -0.73 -0.68
C GLY A 204 14.96 -1.59 0.32
N ASP A 205 15.65 -2.61 0.82
CA ASP A 205 15.13 -3.61 1.75
C ASP A 205 15.54 -3.30 3.20
N SER A 206 14.98 -4.01 4.18
CA SER A 206 15.31 -3.81 5.61
C SER A 206 14.83 -4.98 6.48
N SER A 207 15.20 -4.92 7.77
CA SER A 207 14.44 -5.57 8.84
C SER A 207 12.95 -5.17 8.79
N GLY A 208 12.07 -6.04 9.25
CA GLY A 208 10.63 -5.80 9.20
C GLY A 208 9.81 -6.88 9.88
N ILE A 209 8.66 -6.48 10.45
CA ILE A 209 7.61 -7.41 10.88
C ILE A 209 6.59 -7.57 9.75
N GLN A 210 6.15 -8.80 9.49
CA GLN A 210 4.96 -9.12 8.69
C GLN A 210 4.00 -9.97 9.51
N VAL A 211 2.70 -9.89 9.20
CA VAL A 211 1.65 -10.59 9.94
C VAL A 211 0.52 -11.02 9.02
N SER A 212 -0.11 -12.14 9.37
CA SER A 212 -1.40 -12.59 8.86
C SER A 212 -2.31 -12.96 10.04
N ARG A 213 -3.60 -13.14 9.77
CA ARG A 213 -4.57 -13.65 10.74
C ARG A 213 -5.40 -14.74 10.10
N LEU A 214 -5.57 -15.85 10.80
CA LEU A 214 -6.32 -17.02 10.36
C LEU A 214 -6.95 -17.70 11.58
N ASN A 215 -8.25 -17.98 11.53
CA ASN A 215 -9.01 -18.64 12.61
C ASN A 215 -8.85 -17.95 13.97
N GLY A 216 -8.75 -16.62 13.96
CA GLY A 216 -8.56 -15.79 15.16
C GLY A 216 -7.12 -15.68 15.68
N GLU A 217 -6.22 -16.59 15.28
CA GLU A 217 -4.78 -16.56 15.62
C GLU A 217 -4.00 -15.61 14.72
N TRP A 218 -3.00 -14.95 15.32
CA TRP A 218 -2.02 -14.11 14.63
C TRP A 218 -0.77 -14.92 14.29
N PHE A 219 -0.29 -14.81 13.06
CA PHE A 219 0.96 -15.41 12.59
C PHE A 219 1.90 -14.27 12.24
N LEU A 220 3.03 -14.15 12.94
CA LEU A 220 3.98 -13.06 12.77
C LEU A 220 5.34 -13.58 12.33
N VAL A 221 5.92 -12.94 11.33
CA VAL A 221 7.31 -13.16 10.90
C VAL A 221 8.08 -11.89 11.17
N PHE A 222 9.01 -11.97 12.11
CA PHE A 222 10.01 -10.95 12.38
C PHE A 222 11.22 -11.29 11.51
N ARG A 223 11.64 -10.35 10.66
CA ARG A 223 12.87 -10.47 9.88
C ARG A 223 13.86 -9.43 10.37
N GLU A 224 15.03 -9.88 10.82
CA GLU A 224 16.20 -9.03 10.97
C GLU A 224 17.01 -9.12 9.67
N ALA A 225 17.47 -8.01 9.11
CA ALA A 225 18.21 -7.99 7.84
C ALA A 225 19.32 -6.94 7.80
N TRP A 226 20.45 -7.29 7.19
CA TRP A 226 21.67 -6.47 7.17
C TRP A 226 22.53 -6.71 5.91
N GLY A 227 23.59 -5.92 5.75
CA GLY A 227 24.43 -5.90 4.53
C GLY A 227 24.00 -4.81 3.56
N ASP A 228 24.07 -5.08 2.24
CA ASP A 228 23.70 -4.12 1.19
C ASP A 228 22.18 -3.93 1.04
N CYS A 229 21.55 -3.34 2.06
CA CYS A 229 20.12 -3.11 2.08
C CYS A 229 19.57 -2.17 0.98
N PRO A 230 20.28 -1.14 0.49
CA PRO A 230 19.84 -0.37 -0.68
C PRO A 230 19.55 -1.21 -1.93
N SER A 231 20.36 -2.25 -2.18
CA SER A 231 20.19 -3.20 -3.30
C SER A 231 19.30 -4.40 -2.97
N GLY A 232 18.94 -4.59 -1.71
CA GLY A 232 18.34 -5.81 -1.16
C GLY A 232 19.28 -6.47 -0.16
N CYS A 233 18.91 -6.48 1.12
CA CYS A 233 19.81 -6.88 2.21
C CYS A 233 20.41 -8.27 1.97
N MET A 234 21.74 -8.36 1.97
CA MET A 234 22.49 -9.59 1.66
C MET A 234 22.21 -10.73 2.65
N TYR A 235 21.87 -10.39 3.89
CA TYR A 235 21.68 -11.32 4.99
C TYR A 235 20.36 -11.05 5.70
N SER A 236 19.70 -12.10 6.18
CA SER A 236 18.57 -11.96 7.11
C SER A 236 18.32 -13.21 7.95
N GLU A 237 17.86 -13.01 9.18
CA GLU A 237 17.32 -14.05 10.06
C GLU A 237 15.79 -13.90 10.17
N PHE A 238 15.09 -15.02 10.33
CA PHE A 238 13.62 -15.08 10.41
C PHE A 238 13.15 -15.74 11.71
N HIS A 239 12.30 -15.04 12.46
CA HIS A 239 11.71 -15.52 13.71
C HIS A 239 10.20 -15.58 13.55
N PHE A 240 9.64 -16.77 13.75
CA PHE A 240 8.23 -17.08 13.52
C PHE A 240 7.48 -17.16 14.84
N PHE A 241 6.34 -16.49 14.96
CA PHE A 241 5.51 -16.51 16.15
C PHE A 241 4.05 -16.79 15.79
N VAL A 242 3.40 -17.63 16.58
CA VAL A 242 1.93 -17.77 16.60
C VAL A 242 1.41 -17.24 17.92
N ALA A 243 0.35 -16.46 17.88
CA ALA A 243 -0.21 -15.80 19.05
C ALA A 243 -1.74 -15.75 19.04
N ASP A 244 -2.32 -15.94 20.22
CA ASP A 244 -3.70 -15.59 20.54
C ASP A 244 -3.70 -14.44 21.58
N GLU A 245 -4.86 -14.02 22.08
CA GLU A 245 -4.93 -12.92 23.06
C GLU A 245 -4.23 -13.22 24.41
N ARG A 246 -3.97 -14.50 24.70
CA ARG A 246 -3.50 -15.04 25.98
C ARG A 246 -2.09 -15.62 25.91
N ARG A 247 -1.68 -16.16 24.76
CA ARG A 247 -0.45 -16.94 24.56
C ARG A 247 0.31 -16.47 23.32
N VAL A 248 1.63 -16.65 23.38
CA VAL A 248 2.55 -16.47 22.25
C VAL A 248 3.51 -17.65 22.26
N ALA A 249 3.80 -18.23 21.09
CA ALA A 249 4.77 -19.30 20.91
C ALA A 249 5.70 -18.99 19.73
N ARG A 250 7.02 -19.04 19.95
CA ARG A 250 8.02 -19.06 18.87
C ARG A 250 7.98 -20.43 18.20
N ILE A 251 7.87 -20.45 16.88
CA ILE A 251 7.77 -21.65 16.05
C ILE A 251 9.12 -21.90 15.37
N HIS A 252 9.58 -23.15 15.37
CA HIS A 252 10.79 -23.54 14.63
C HIS A 252 10.58 -23.39 13.12
N HIS A 253 11.59 -22.90 12.40
CA HIS A 253 11.53 -22.60 10.96
C HIS A 253 10.89 -23.75 10.16
N GLU A 254 11.42 -24.97 10.29
CA GLU A 254 10.94 -26.17 9.56
C GLU A 254 9.45 -26.48 9.73
N LYS A 255 8.87 -26.09 10.88
CA LYS A 255 7.44 -26.22 11.15
C LYS A 255 6.68 -25.02 10.58
N ALA A 256 7.19 -23.80 10.77
CA ALA A 256 6.56 -22.58 10.29
C ALA A 256 6.32 -22.60 8.77
N VAL A 257 7.29 -23.06 7.98
CA VAL A 257 7.19 -23.16 6.51
C VAL A 257 6.14 -24.16 6.00
N ARG A 258 5.49 -24.91 6.89
CA ARG A 258 4.43 -25.88 6.59
C ARG A 258 3.06 -25.45 7.14
N MET A 259 2.98 -24.31 7.81
CA MET A 259 1.74 -23.81 8.43
C MET A 259 1.11 -22.74 7.56
N GLU A 260 -0.17 -22.95 7.22
CA GLU A 260 -0.96 -22.11 6.31
C GLU A 260 -0.83 -20.61 6.58
N GLY A 261 -0.99 -20.17 7.83
CA GLY A 261 -0.89 -18.75 8.21
C GLY A 261 0.48 -18.09 7.91
N PHE A 262 1.58 -18.85 7.84
CA PHE A 262 2.88 -18.32 7.41
C PHE A 262 3.08 -18.37 5.90
N LEU A 263 2.45 -19.31 5.18
CA LEU A 263 2.59 -19.43 3.73
C LEU A 263 2.12 -18.17 2.98
N ASP A 264 1.02 -17.57 3.43
CA ASP A 264 0.50 -16.29 2.91
C ASP A 264 1.54 -15.17 3.03
N ILE A 265 2.26 -15.10 4.16
CA ILE A 265 3.27 -14.07 4.42
C ILE A 265 4.50 -14.28 3.53
N LEU A 266 5.01 -15.50 3.49
CA LEU A 266 6.22 -15.88 2.77
C LEU A 266 6.05 -15.69 1.26
N THR A 267 4.93 -16.17 0.71
CA THR A 267 4.61 -16.07 -0.71
C THR A 267 4.39 -14.62 -1.14
N ALA A 268 3.65 -13.82 -0.36
CA ALA A 268 3.33 -12.43 -0.70
C ALA A 268 4.55 -11.47 -0.68
N ARG A 269 5.70 -11.91 -0.15
CA ARG A 269 6.97 -11.16 -0.16
C ARG A 269 8.02 -11.73 -1.12
N GLY A 270 7.80 -12.91 -1.70
CA GLY A 270 8.82 -13.62 -2.48
C GLY A 270 10.08 -13.94 -1.67
N TRP A 271 9.96 -14.00 -0.33
CA TRP A 271 11.09 -14.25 0.56
C TRP A 271 11.63 -15.66 0.35
N ARG A 272 12.86 -15.74 -0.14
CA ARG A 272 13.58 -17.02 -0.29
C ARG A 272 14.13 -17.41 1.08
N LEU A 273 13.57 -18.46 1.63
CA LEU A 273 14.10 -19.13 2.81
C LEU A 273 15.28 -19.99 2.33
N GLN A 274 16.48 -19.52 2.64
CA GLN A 274 17.76 -20.20 2.40
C GLN A 274 18.21 -20.91 3.68
#